data_AF-A0A813EBK9-F1
#
_entry.id   AF-A0A813EBK9-F1
#
_cell.length_a   1.000
_cell.length_b   1.000
_cell.length_c   1.000
_cell.angle_alpha   90.00
_cell.angle_beta   90.00
_cell.angle_gamma   90.00
#
_symmetry.space_group_name_H-M   'P 1'
#
loop_
_entity.id
_entity.type
_entity.pdbx_description
1 polymer ?
#
loop_
_entity_poly.entity_id
_entity_poly.type
_entity_poly.pdbx_seq_one_letter_code
_entity_poly.pdbx_strand_id
1 'polypeptide(L)'
;VSVCGWVKTAREANKGAILFVELNDGSTPNNIQVVIDSKAKGFDSLKGQCGTGASLRCTGKVVQSPGGKQAVELLVVDADDAVVLFGGVDAKEYPLAKKHHSHEYLRSIAHLRPRSNYIGCVARVRAALAQATHEFFRSRGFLYVHTPLITAADCEGAGEMFQVTTMIQDMEKEGKNSLPKGADGKTDYTKDFFCKPAFLTVSGQLSVENYCCALSNVYTFGPTFRAENSHTSRHLAEFWMIEPELAFANITDDMDCAEDYLKYCVKYAMDHNREDLDWFDGQIEKGLVARLENLLAEPFGRVTYTEAIEILIKESPTANFLVPVEWGMDLNSEHERHLAEKVMKKPTIVYNYPKDIKAFYMRLNEDEKTVAAMDVLAPGIGE
;
A
#
# COMPACT_ATOMS: atom_id res chain seq x y z
N VAL A 1 35.82 0.80 3.58
CA VAL A 1 34.42 0.45 3.92
C VAL A 1 34.07 -0.89 3.33
N SER A 2 33.07 -1.59 3.86
CA SER A 2 32.57 -2.84 3.29
C SER A 2 31.11 -2.66 2.90
N VAL A 3 30.75 -3.12 1.70
CA VAL A 3 29.37 -3.10 1.20
C VAL A 3 28.91 -4.53 0.95
N CYS A 4 27.65 -4.81 1.28
CA CYS A 4 27.03 -6.12 1.11
C CYS A 4 25.75 -5.95 0.29
N GLY A 5 25.42 -6.90 -0.56
CA GLY A 5 24.17 -6.84 -1.32
C GLY A 5 24.06 -7.93 -2.38
N TRP A 6 23.14 -7.73 -3.31
CA TRP A 6 22.89 -8.63 -4.42
C TRP A 6 23.28 -7.99 -5.75
N VAL A 7 23.89 -8.78 -6.62
CA VAL A 7 24.30 -8.35 -7.96
C VAL A 7 23.07 -8.02 -8.79
N LYS A 8 23.00 -6.80 -9.31
CA LYS A 8 22.04 -6.41 -10.34
C LYS A 8 22.64 -6.68 -11.71
N THR A 9 23.87 -6.26 -11.93
CA THR A 9 24.63 -6.55 -13.14
C THR A 9 26.12 -6.79 -12.83
N ALA A 10 26.76 -7.66 -13.60
CA ALA A 10 28.20 -7.85 -13.57
C ALA A 10 28.72 -7.79 -15.01
N ARG A 11 29.78 -7.01 -15.25
CA ARG A 11 30.35 -6.74 -16.57
C ARG A 11 31.87 -6.80 -16.52
N GLU A 12 32.46 -7.68 -17.31
CA GLU A 12 33.90 -7.74 -17.49
C GLU A 12 34.39 -6.66 -18.45
N ALA A 13 35.56 -6.08 -18.16
CA ALA A 13 36.24 -5.09 -18.97
C ALA A 13 37.74 -5.42 -19.09
N ASN A 14 38.43 -4.73 -20.00
CA ASN A 14 39.88 -4.90 -20.22
C ASN A 14 40.30 -6.36 -20.41
N LYS A 15 39.54 -7.12 -21.21
CA LYS A 15 39.76 -8.55 -21.46
C LYS A 15 39.74 -9.41 -20.18
N GLY A 16 38.85 -9.08 -19.24
CA GLY A 16 38.67 -9.81 -17.98
C GLY A 16 39.59 -9.35 -16.84
N ALA A 17 40.36 -8.28 -17.04
CA ALA A 17 41.23 -7.73 -15.98
C ALA A 17 40.45 -6.94 -14.91
N ILE A 18 39.25 -6.45 -15.24
CA ILE A 18 38.40 -5.70 -14.32
C ILE A 18 36.98 -6.24 -14.40
N LEU A 19 36.35 -6.44 -13.24
CA LEU A 19 34.93 -6.74 -13.11
C LEU A 19 34.21 -5.53 -12.49
N PHE A 20 33.25 -4.99 -13.24
CA PHE A 20 32.31 -3.98 -12.75
C PHE A 20 31.05 -4.67 -12.26
N VAL A 21 30.74 -4.54 -10.97
CA VAL A 21 29.54 -5.10 -10.34
C VAL A 21 28.64 -3.96 -9.88
N GLU A 22 27.40 -3.93 -10.34
CA GLU A 22 26.36 -3.08 -9.75
C GLU A 22 25.70 -3.86 -8.62
N LEU A 23 25.90 -3.39 -7.39
CA LEU A 23 25.39 -4.02 -6.18
C LEU A 23 24.22 -3.20 -5.61
N ASN A 24 23.17 -3.87 -5.16
CA ASN A 24 22.05 -3.25 -4.47
C ASN A 24 21.68 -4.08 -3.23
N ASP A 25 21.42 -3.40 -2.12
CA ASP A 25 21.08 -4.00 -0.84
C ASP A 25 19.62 -3.76 -0.43
N GLY A 26 18.84 -3.08 -1.28
CA GLY A 26 17.45 -2.72 -1.04
C GLY A 26 17.23 -1.42 -0.25
N SER A 27 18.29 -0.78 0.27
CA SER A 27 18.16 0.46 1.05
C SER A 27 17.74 1.68 0.22
N THR A 28 18.09 1.69 -1.06
CA THR A 28 17.76 2.72 -2.07
C THR A 28 17.43 2.04 -3.40
N PRO A 29 16.68 2.69 -4.32
CA PRO A 29 16.54 2.21 -5.70
C PRO A 29 17.86 2.23 -6.47
N ASN A 30 18.85 3.00 -6.01
CA ASN A 30 20.13 3.18 -6.68
C ASN A 30 21.11 2.03 -6.38
N ASN A 31 22.01 1.77 -7.32
CA ASN A 31 23.05 0.76 -7.18
C ASN A 31 24.39 1.44 -6.85
N ILE A 32 25.25 0.75 -6.10
CA ILE A 32 26.67 1.12 -6.00
C ILE A 32 27.48 0.31 -7.02
N GLN A 33 28.32 1.00 -7.79
CA GLN A 33 29.30 0.34 -8.65
C GLN A 33 30.50 -0.09 -7.80
N VAL A 34 30.84 -1.37 -7.90
CA VAL A 34 32.04 -1.98 -7.31
C VAL A 34 32.98 -2.39 -8.43
N VAL A 35 34.24 -1.96 -8.33
CA VAL A 35 35.30 -2.25 -9.30
C VAL A 35 36.27 -3.23 -8.67
N ILE A 36 36.40 -4.40 -9.28
CA ILE A 36 37.22 -5.50 -8.78
C ILE A 36 38.30 -5.82 -9.81
N ASP A 37 39.56 -5.59 -9.47
CA ASP A 37 40.70 -6.02 -10.29
C ASP A 37 40.85 -7.55 -10.22
N SER A 38 41.22 -8.20 -11.32
CA SER A 38 41.38 -9.65 -11.36
C SER A 38 42.49 -10.18 -10.45
N LYS A 39 43.38 -9.31 -9.97
CA LYS A 39 44.41 -9.61 -8.97
C LYS A 39 43.89 -9.56 -7.53
N ALA A 40 42.69 -9.04 -7.30
CA ALA A 40 42.14 -8.96 -5.96
C ALA A 40 41.93 -10.37 -5.36
N LYS A 41 42.32 -10.54 -4.10
CA LYS A 41 42.06 -11.79 -3.38
C LYS A 41 40.55 -12.07 -3.33
N GLY A 42 40.18 -13.31 -3.65
CA GLY A 42 38.77 -13.75 -3.74
C GLY A 42 38.13 -13.57 -5.11
N PHE A 43 38.79 -12.92 -6.09
CA PHE A 43 38.25 -12.72 -7.44
C PHE A 43 37.87 -14.05 -8.14
N ASP A 44 38.67 -15.10 -7.96
CA ASP A 44 38.41 -16.39 -8.60
C ASP A 44 37.06 -17.01 -8.19
N SER A 45 36.57 -16.72 -6.98
CA SER A 45 35.25 -17.19 -6.51
C SER A 45 34.09 -16.61 -7.32
N LEU A 46 34.30 -15.48 -8.02
CA LEU A 46 33.28 -14.78 -8.80
C LEU A 46 33.06 -15.39 -10.18
N LYS A 47 34.05 -16.13 -10.70
CA LYS A 47 34.04 -16.63 -12.08
C LYS A 47 32.87 -17.59 -12.29
N GLY A 48 31.94 -17.20 -13.16
CA GLY A 48 30.73 -17.97 -13.47
C GLY A 48 29.66 -17.98 -12.35
N GLN A 49 29.90 -17.30 -11.23
CA GLN A 49 29.01 -17.31 -10.05
C GLN A 49 28.46 -15.92 -9.70
N CYS A 50 29.10 -14.85 -10.17
CA CYS A 50 28.73 -13.44 -9.92
C CYS A 50 27.60 -12.94 -10.86
N GLY A 51 26.62 -13.80 -11.15
CA GLY A 51 25.45 -13.46 -11.97
C GLY A 51 24.43 -12.60 -11.23
N THR A 52 23.43 -12.07 -11.95
CA THR A 52 22.31 -11.34 -11.33
C THR A 52 21.66 -12.20 -10.23
N GLY A 53 21.51 -11.63 -9.04
CA GLY A 53 20.98 -12.31 -7.86
C GLY A 53 22.02 -12.95 -6.94
N ALA A 54 23.29 -13.03 -7.34
CA ALA A 54 24.38 -13.49 -6.47
C ALA A 54 24.57 -12.53 -5.27
N SER A 55 24.93 -13.06 -4.11
CA SER A 55 25.14 -12.28 -2.88
C SER A 55 26.61 -12.11 -2.55
N LEU A 56 27.03 -10.87 -2.32
CA LEU A 56 28.45 -10.50 -2.18
C LEU A 56 28.67 -9.54 -1.02
N ARG A 57 29.86 -9.62 -0.44
CA ARG A 57 30.49 -8.55 0.33
C ARG A 57 31.77 -8.12 -0.36
N CYS A 58 31.95 -6.82 -0.53
CA CYS A 58 33.17 -6.22 -1.07
C CYS A 58 33.72 -5.16 -0.11
N THR A 59 35.01 -5.22 0.19
CA THR A 59 35.71 -4.23 1.01
C THR A 59 36.62 -3.39 0.13
N GLY A 60 36.51 -2.08 0.26
CA GLY A 60 37.22 -1.17 -0.64
C GLY A 60 37.29 0.27 -0.17
N LYS A 61 37.86 1.11 -1.04
CA LYS A 61 37.90 2.56 -0.91
C LYS A 61 36.84 3.19 -1.80
N VAL A 62 36.04 4.07 -1.23
CA VAL A 62 35.11 4.91 -2.00
C VAL A 62 35.92 5.99 -2.71
N VAL A 63 35.74 6.11 -4.02
CA VAL A 63 36.40 7.11 -4.85
C VAL A 63 35.37 7.80 -5.73
N GLN A 64 35.69 8.99 -6.22
CA GLN A 64 34.89 9.65 -7.25
C GLN A 64 34.93 8.81 -8.53
N SER A 65 33.78 8.56 -9.14
CA SER A 65 33.74 7.75 -10.37
C SER A 65 34.26 8.55 -11.57
N PRO A 66 35.16 7.99 -12.40
CA PRO A 66 35.65 8.66 -13.60
C PRO A 66 34.61 8.69 -14.74
N GLY A 67 33.55 7.88 -14.66
CA GLY A 67 32.59 7.68 -15.77
C GLY A 67 31.42 8.66 -15.82
N GLY A 68 31.26 9.55 -14.83
CA GLY A 68 30.24 10.60 -14.77
C GLY A 68 28.78 10.13 -14.61
N LYS A 69 28.50 8.82 -14.70
CA LYS A 69 27.14 8.26 -14.53
C LYS A 69 26.72 8.06 -13.08
N GLN A 70 27.68 8.04 -12.16
CA GLN A 70 27.48 7.97 -10.72
C GLN A 70 28.50 8.88 -10.03
N ALA A 71 28.16 9.39 -8.85
CA ALA A 71 29.06 10.27 -8.11
C ALA A 71 30.30 9.53 -7.59
N VAL A 72 30.11 8.31 -7.11
CA VAL A 72 31.15 7.50 -6.47
C VAL A 72 31.10 6.04 -6.90
N GLU A 73 32.20 5.33 -6.72
CA GLU A 73 32.33 3.89 -6.87
C GLU A 73 33.25 3.31 -5.79
N LEU A 74 33.14 2.00 -5.55
CA LEU A 74 33.99 1.29 -4.60
C LEU A 74 35.12 0.58 -5.36
N LEU A 75 36.37 0.99 -5.17
CA LEU A 75 37.53 0.23 -5.62
C LEU A 75 37.89 -0.80 -4.56
N VAL A 76 37.81 -2.09 -4.90
CA VAL A 76 38.21 -3.17 -4.00
C VAL A 76 39.70 -3.06 -3.69
N VAL A 77 40.03 -3.15 -2.40
CA VAL A 77 41.42 -3.14 -1.94
C VAL A 77 42.02 -4.55 -2.01
N ASP A 78 43.34 -4.63 -2.18
CA ASP A 78 44.05 -5.89 -2.05
C ASP A 78 44.24 -6.24 -0.57
N ALA A 79 43.30 -7.01 -0.03
CA ALA A 79 43.30 -7.51 1.34
C ALA A 79 42.63 -8.88 1.41
N ASP A 80 42.97 -9.67 2.44
CA ASP A 80 42.23 -10.91 2.71
C ASP A 80 40.74 -10.59 2.99
N ASP A 81 39.84 -11.46 2.52
CA ASP A 81 38.39 -11.29 2.58
C ASP A 81 37.83 -9.98 1.97
N ALA A 82 38.61 -9.32 1.09
CA ALA A 82 38.15 -8.14 0.38
C ALA A 82 37.00 -8.42 -0.59
N VAL A 83 36.90 -9.66 -1.09
CA VAL A 83 35.78 -10.16 -1.89
C VAL A 83 35.29 -11.45 -1.29
N VAL A 84 34.02 -11.48 -0.87
CA VAL A 84 33.37 -12.69 -0.35
C VAL A 84 32.06 -12.92 -1.08
N LEU A 85 31.97 -14.03 -1.80
CA LEU A 85 30.74 -14.55 -2.37
C LEU A 85 30.02 -15.41 -1.34
N PHE A 86 28.83 -15.02 -0.92
CA PHE A 86 28.01 -15.81 0.01
C PHE A 86 27.17 -16.86 -0.72
N GLY A 87 26.70 -16.54 -1.93
CA GLY A 87 25.89 -17.44 -2.73
C GLY A 87 25.94 -17.04 -4.21
N GLY A 88 26.39 -17.98 -5.05
CA GLY A 88 26.32 -17.86 -6.50
C GLY A 88 24.91 -18.11 -7.02
N VAL A 89 24.67 -17.75 -8.28
CA VAL A 89 23.39 -17.96 -8.94
C VAL A 89 23.61 -18.47 -10.36
N ASP A 90 22.91 -19.54 -10.73
CA ASP A 90 22.73 -19.89 -12.13
C ASP A 90 21.74 -18.90 -12.76
N ALA A 91 22.27 -17.99 -13.57
CA ALA A 91 21.49 -16.97 -14.23
C ALA A 91 20.40 -17.53 -15.17
N LYS A 92 20.52 -18.78 -15.62
CA LYS A 92 19.52 -19.44 -16.48
C LYS A 92 18.30 -19.92 -15.68
N GLU A 93 18.52 -20.32 -14.43
CA GLU A 93 17.46 -20.84 -13.56
C GLU A 93 16.86 -19.74 -12.67
N TYR A 94 17.53 -18.59 -12.54
CA TYR A 94 17.07 -17.50 -11.69
C TYR A 94 15.79 -16.83 -12.21
N PRO A 95 14.65 -16.90 -11.47
CA PRO A 95 13.38 -16.34 -11.92
C PRO A 95 13.44 -14.83 -12.21
N LEU A 96 14.26 -14.09 -11.45
CA LEU A 96 14.50 -12.65 -11.62
C LEU A 96 15.77 -12.35 -12.43
N ALA A 97 16.06 -13.17 -13.45
CA ALA A 97 17.11 -12.88 -14.42
C ALA A 97 16.96 -11.47 -15.01
N LYS A 98 18.07 -10.90 -15.52
CA LYS A 98 18.16 -9.54 -16.07
C LYS A 98 17.39 -9.40 -17.40
N LYS A 99 16.06 -9.38 -17.31
CA LYS A 99 15.11 -9.12 -18.39
C LYS A 99 13.90 -8.38 -17.84
N HIS A 100 13.06 -7.86 -18.73
CA HIS A 100 11.77 -7.33 -18.31
C HIS A 100 10.87 -8.47 -17.83
N HIS A 101 10.12 -8.19 -16.75
CA HIS A 101 9.15 -9.11 -16.16
C HIS A 101 7.83 -8.36 -16.02
N SER A 102 6.73 -8.97 -16.46
CA SER A 102 5.41 -8.37 -16.29
C SER A 102 5.00 -8.36 -14.81
N HIS A 103 4.06 -7.47 -14.47
CA HIS A 103 3.51 -7.44 -13.11
C HIS A 103 2.80 -8.76 -12.75
N GLU A 104 2.16 -9.42 -13.71
CA GLU A 104 1.52 -10.74 -13.57
C GLU A 104 2.54 -11.81 -13.19
N TYR A 105 3.70 -11.83 -13.85
CA TYR A 105 4.76 -12.77 -13.51
C TYR A 105 5.34 -12.47 -12.12
N LEU A 106 5.58 -11.20 -11.79
CA LEU A 106 6.06 -10.84 -10.45
C LEU A 106 5.08 -11.29 -9.35
N ARG A 107 3.77 -11.28 -9.60
CA ARG A 107 2.76 -11.82 -8.65
C ARG A 107 2.92 -13.33 -8.43
N SER A 108 3.32 -14.12 -9.43
CA SER A 108 3.51 -15.58 -9.28
C SER A 108 4.77 -15.96 -8.48
N ILE A 109 5.74 -15.03 -8.36
CA ILE A 109 6.97 -15.19 -7.57
C ILE A 109 7.02 -14.20 -6.40
N ALA A 110 5.91 -14.04 -5.67
CA ALA A 110 5.76 -13.06 -4.59
C ALA A 110 6.88 -13.09 -3.52
N HIS A 111 7.47 -14.27 -3.27
CA HIS A 111 8.58 -14.45 -2.34
C HIS A 111 9.93 -13.88 -2.85
N LEU A 112 10.09 -13.71 -4.17
CA LEU A 112 11.31 -13.16 -4.79
C LEU A 112 11.13 -11.72 -5.29
N ARG A 113 9.91 -11.33 -5.71
CA ARG A 113 9.64 -10.02 -6.31
C ARG A 113 10.13 -8.80 -5.52
N PRO A 114 10.29 -8.81 -4.16
CA PRO A 114 10.88 -7.67 -3.45
C PRO A 114 12.29 -7.26 -3.92
N ARG A 115 13.01 -8.16 -4.60
CA ARG A 115 14.33 -7.85 -5.19
C ARG A 115 14.27 -7.11 -6.53
N SER A 116 13.08 -6.97 -7.12
CA SER A 116 12.86 -6.12 -8.29
C SER A 116 12.87 -4.63 -7.89
N ASN A 117 13.23 -3.74 -8.82
CA ASN A 117 13.23 -2.31 -8.54
C ASN A 117 11.82 -1.82 -8.19
N TYR A 118 10.82 -2.24 -8.97
CA TYR A 118 9.42 -1.87 -8.78
C TYR A 118 8.92 -2.17 -7.36
N ILE A 119 9.02 -3.42 -6.90
CA ILE A 119 8.52 -3.78 -5.57
C ILE A 119 9.40 -3.20 -4.46
N GLY A 120 10.70 -3.05 -4.68
CA GLY A 120 11.59 -2.37 -3.74
C GLY A 120 11.17 -0.92 -3.48
N CYS A 121 10.87 -0.15 -4.54
CA CYS A 121 10.36 1.21 -4.42
C CYS A 121 9.00 1.24 -3.71
N VAL A 122 8.08 0.33 -4.08
CA VAL A 122 6.75 0.23 -3.44
C VAL A 122 6.90 -0.04 -1.94
N ALA A 123 7.78 -0.97 -1.55
CA ALA A 123 7.99 -1.34 -0.16
C ALA A 123 8.57 -0.19 0.67
N ARG A 124 9.57 0.54 0.15
CA ARG A 124 10.16 1.70 0.83
C ARG A 124 9.17 2.84 0.99
N VAL A 125 8.41 3.17 -0.06
CA VAL A 125 7.35 4.20 0.03
C VAL A 125 6.25 3.78 0.99
N ARG A 126 5.78 2.52 0.95
CA ARG A 126 4.78 2.01 1.90
C ARG A 126 5.28 2.09 3.36
N ALA A 127 6.54 1.75 3.61
CA ALA A 127 7.13 1.85 4.94
C ALA A 127 7.19 3.31 5.44
N ALA A 128 7.59 4.24 4.56
CA ALA A 128 7.61 5.66 4.89
C ALA A 128 6.22 6.23 5.14
N LEU A 129 5.20 5.84 4.37
CA LEU A 129 3.82 6.25 4.59
C LEU A 129 3.28 5.73 5.92
N ALA A 130 3.59 4.47 6.30
CA ALA A 130 3.21 3.95 7.61
C ALA A 130 3.84 4.77 8.75
N GLN A 131 5.12 5.13 8.63
CA GLN A 131 5.80 6.01 9.59
C GLN A 131 5.14 7.40 9.63
N ALA A 132 4.82 7.98 8.47
CA ALA A 132 4.14 9.27 8.35
C ALA A 132 2.78 9.26 9.05
N THR A 133 2.00 8.19 8.90
CA THR A 133 0.73 7.99 9.60
C THR A 133 0.90 8.07 11.11
N HIS A 134 1.83 7.29 11.68
CA HIS A 134 2.08 7.31 13.12
C HIS A 134 2.56 8.69 13.60
N GLU A 135 3.40 9.37 12.83
CA GLU A 135 3.90 10.69 13.19
C GLU A 135 2.82 11.77 13.12
N PHE A 136 2.00 11.78 12.06
CA PHE A 136 0.89 12.71 11.88
C PHE A 136 -0.05 12.68 13.08
N PHE A 137 -0.58 11.50 13.41
CA PHE A 137 -1.54 11.34 14.49
C PHE A 137 -0.91 11.61 15.86
N ARG A 138 0.31 11.10 16.12
CA ARG A 138 1.02 11.37 17.38
C ARG A 138 1.28 12.87 17.59
N SER A 139 1.68 13.59 16.54
CA SER A 139 1.95 15.03 16.63
C SER A 139 0.71 15.88 16.94
N ARG A 140 -0.49 15.33 16.70
CA ARG A 140 -1.80 15.95 16.95
C ARG A 140 -2.49 15.40 18.21
N GLY A 141 -1.77 14.63 19.02
CA GLY A 141 -2.27 14.12 20.30
C GLY A 141 -3.20 12.91 20.19
N PHE A 142 -3.30 12.27 19.02
CA PHE A 142 -4.06 11.03 18.87
C PHE A 142 -3.34 9.87 19.55
N LEU A 143 -4.12 8.94 20.12
CA LEU A 143 -3.60 7.68 20.64
C LEU A 143 -3.84 6.53 19.65
N TYR A 144 -2.79 5.77 19.37
CA TYR A 144 -2.89 4.54 18.60
C TYR A 144 -3.53 3.44 19.45
N VAL A 145 -4.68 2.93 19.04
CA VAL A 145 -5.42 1.87 19.72
C VAL A 145 -5.50 0.63 18.85
N HIS A 146 -5.42 -0.54 19.49
CA HIS A 146 -5.58 -1.82 18.80
C HIS A 146 -7.02 -2.29 18.95
N THR A 147 -7.75 -2.34 17.83
CA THR A 147 -9.11 -2.87 17.78
C THR A 147 -9.13 -4.40 17.57
N PRO A 148 -10.15 -5.12 18.04
CA PRO A 148 -10.27 -6.56 17.84
C PRO A 148 -10.39 -6.92 16.35
N LEU A 149 -9.63 -7.94 15.92
CA LEU A 149 -9.75 -8.49 14.56
C LEU A 149 -10.85 -9.56 14.46
N ILE A 150 -11.09 -10.29 15.55
CA ILE A 150 -12.18 -11.26 15.65
C ILE A 150 -13.37 -10.56 16.28
N THR A 151 -14.50 -10.54 15.57
CA THR A 151 -15.70 -9.81 15.94
C THR A 151 -16.95 -10.68 15.80
N ALA A 152 -18.02 -10.29 16.51
CA ALA A 152 -19.37 -10.79 16.29
C ALA A 152 -20.29 -9.72 15.67
N ALA A 153 -19.74 -8.55 15.36
CA ALA A 153 -20.44 -7.42 14.78
C ALA A 153 -20.07 -7.26 13.30
N ASP A 154 -21.08 -6.96 12.49
CA ASP A 154 -20.91 -6.50 11.11
C ASP A 154 -20.97 -4.97 11.11
N CYS A 155 -19.84 -4.32 10.83
CA CYS A 155 -19.72 -2.86 10.87
C CYS A 155 -20.32 -2.19 9.62
N GLU A 156 -20.19 -2.82 8.46
CA GLU A 156 -20.61 -2.26 7.18
C GLU A 156 -21.99 -2.76 6.73
N GLY A 157 -22.53 -3.81 7.37
CA GLY A 157 -23.85 -4.36 7.08
C GLY A 157 -23.92 -5.10 5.74
N ALA A 158 -22.77 -5.37 5.12
CA ALA A 158 -22.66 -6.02 3.81
C ALA A 158 -22.73 -7.56 3.90
N GLY A 159 -22.70 -8.15 5.11
CA GLY A 159 -22.95 -9.57 5.34
C GLY A 159 -21.87 -10.55 4.85
N GLU A 160 -20.93 -10.13 4.02
CA GLU A 160 -19.86 -10.97 3.48
C GLU A 160 -18.58 -10.89 4.32
N MET A 161 -18.60 -11.56 5.49
CA MET A 161 -17.45 -11.67 6.40
C MET A 161 -16.85 -13.08 6.41
N PHE A 162 -15.53 -13.18 6.59
CA PHE A 162 -14.88 -14.46 6.80
C PHE A 162 -15.19 -15.01 8.19
N GLN A 163 -15.72 -16.23 8.27
CA GLN A 163 -16.01 -16.88 9.53
C GLN A 163 -14.76 -17.47 10.18
N VAL A 164 -14.61 -17.26 11.48
CA VAL A 164 -13.54 -17.83 12.31
C VAL A 164 -14.14 -18.91 13.21
N THR A 165 -13.74 -20.17 13.04
CA THR A 165 -14.31 -21.32 13.77
C THR A 165 -13.27 -22.42 14.01
N THR A 166 -13.38 -23.13 15.13
CA THR A 166 -12.61 -24.38 15.37
C THR A 166 -13.42 -25.63 15.05
N MET A 167 -14.74 -25.48 14.87
CA MET A 167 -15.69 -26.60 14.83
C MET A 167 -15.46 -27.55 13.64
N ILE A 168 -14.90 -27.06 12.53
CA ILE A 168 -14.55 -27.93 11.37
C ILE A 168 -13.46 -28.92 11.78
N GLN A 169 -12.40 -28.44 12.43
CA GLN A 169 -11.30 -29.29 12.88
C GLN A 169 -11.77 -30.25 13.98
N ASP A 170 -12.64 -29.79 14.88
CA ASP A 170 -13.17 -30.62 15.96
C ASP A 170 -14.10 -31.71 15.41
N MET A 171 -14.95 -31.37 14.43
CA MET A 171 -15.78 -32.32 13.70
C MET A 171 -14.93 -33.42 13.02
N GLU A 172 -13.84 -33.04 12.33
CA GLU A 172 -12.92 -33.98 11.68
C GLU A 172 -12.24 -34.91 12.69
N LYS A 173 -11.73 -34.37 13.80
CA LYS A 173 -11.09 -35.16 14.87
C LYS A 173 -12.04 -36.16 15.52
N GLU A 174 -13.31 -35.80 15.66
CA GLU A 174 -14.34 -36.63 16.27
C GLU A 174 -14.97 -37.63 15.28
N GLY A 175 -14.54 -37.65 14.01
CA GLY A 175 -15.10 -38.53 12.98
C GLY A 175 -16.56 -38.22 12.65
N LYS A 176 -16.98 -36.96 12.81
CA LYS A 176 -18.34 -36.50 12.50
C LYS A 176 -18.43 -36.00 11.05
N ASN A 177 -19.60 -36.15 10.45
CA ASN A 177 -19.88 -35.71 9.07
C ASN A 177 -20.67 -34.39 8.99
N SER A 178 -20.96 -33.76 10.14
CA SER A 178 -21.67 -32.49 10.18
C SER A 178 -21.36 -31.72 11.47
N LEU A 179 -21.39 -30.38 11.36
CA LEU A 179 -21.28 -29.48 12.51
C LEU A 179 -22.43 -29.74 13.51
N PRO A 180 -22.19 -29.62 14.83
CA PRO A 180 -23.23 -29.82 15.84
C PRO A 180 -24.41 -28.89 15.56
N LYS A 181 -25.62 -29.42 15.79
CA LYS A 181 -26.88 -28.73 15.54
C LYS A 181 -27.60 -28.41 16.83
N GLY A 182 -28.20 -27.23 16.89
CA GLY A 182 -29.09 -26.81 17.97
C GLY A 182 -30.47 -27.43 17.83
N ALA A 183 -31.34 -27.12 18.80
CA ALA A 183 -32.74 -27.58 18.79
C ALA A 183 -33.55 -27.06 17.59
N ASP A 184 -33.09 -25.97 16.96
CA ASP A 184 -33.68 -25.36 15.76
C ASP A 184 -33.15 -25.95 14.44
N GLY A 185 -32.25 -26.95 14.51
CA GLY A 185 -31.61 -27.55 13.34
C GLY A 185 -30.52 -26.70 12.69
N LYS A 186 -30.22 -25.51 13.23
CA LYS A 186 -29.09 -24.67 12.79
C LYS A 186 -27.82 -25.09 13.49
N THR A 187 -26.67 -24.60 13.02
CA THR A 187 -25.38 -24.86 13.66
C THR A 187 -25.40 -24.34 15.10
N ASP A 188 -25.03 -25.18 16.06
CA ASP A 188 -24.94 -24.83 17.48
C ASP A 188 -23.60 -24.13 17.76
N TYR A 189 -23.59 -22.81 17.60
CA TYR A 189 -22.42 -21.98 17.87
C TYR A 189 -22.06 -21.88 19.36
N THR A 190 -22.90 -22.38 20.28
CA THR A 190 -22.50 -22.51 21.70
C THR A 190 -21.38 -23.54 21.90
N LYS A 191 -21.12 -24.36 20.87
CA LYS A 191 -20.01 -25.32 20.80
C LYS A 191 -18.76 -24.80 20.10
N ASP A 192 -18.81 -23.59 19.51
CA ASP A 192 -17.62 -22.97 18.92
C ASP A 192 -16.73 -22.35 20.00
N PHE A 193 -15.52 -21.95 19.62
CA PHE A 193 -14.51 -21.39 20.53
C PHE A 193 -15.00 -20.18 21.34
N PHE A 194 -15.76 -19.28 20.71
CA PHE A 194 -16.29 -18.07 21.36
C PHE A 194 -17.73 -18.22 21.89
N CYS A 195 -18.29 -19.43 21.82
CA CYS A 195 -19.68 -19.76 22.18
C CYS A 195 -20.74 -18.92 21.41
N LYS A 196 -20.37 -18.31 20.29
CA LYS A 196 -21.19 -17.50 19.39
C LYS A 196 -20.51 -17.43 18.01
N PRO A 197 -21.23 -17.06 16.93
CA PRO A 197 -20.59 -16.79 15.64
C PRO A 197 -19.51 -15.72 15.76
N ALA A 198 -18.35 -15.99 15.17
CA ALA A 198 -17.21 -15.08 15.16
C ALA A 198 -16.66 -14.95 13.73
N PHE A 199 -16.18 -13.75 13.40
CA PHE A 199 -15.79 -13.36 12.06
C PHE A 199 -14.53 -12.50 12.08
N LEU A 200 -13.84 -12.42 10.96
CA LEU A 200 -12.80 -11.41 10.75
C LEU A 200 -13.46 -10.06 10.46
N THR A 201 -12.96 -9.00 11.10
CA THR A 201 -13.57 -7.67 11.03
C THR A 201 -13.39 -7.01 9.66
N VAL A 202 -14.44 -6.33 9.20
CA VAL A 202 -14.41 -5.48 8.00
C VAL A 202 -13.86 -4.08 8.31
N SER A 203 -14.02 -3.64 9.56
CA SER A 203 -13.60 -2.31 10.06
C SER A 203 -13.45 -2.32 11.58
N GLY A 204 -12.53 -1.53 12.11
CA GLY A 204 -12.36 -1.30 13.54
C GLY A 204 -13.29 -0.22 14.11
N GLN A 205 -14.00 0.53 13.26
CA GLN A 205 -14.67 1.80 13.59
C GLN A 205 -15.52 1.73 14.87
N LEU A 206 -16.48 0.81 14.96
CA LEU A 206 -17.34 0.69 16.15
C LEU A 206 -16.56 0.47 17.46
N SER A 207 -15.38 -0.15 17.38
CA SER A 207 -14.49 -0.28 18.54
C SER A 207 -13.70 1.00 18.80
N VAL A 208 -13.27 1.70 17.76
CA VAL A 208 -12.56 2.99 17.87
C VAL A 208 -13.47 4.05 18.51
N GLU A 209 -14.77 4.10 18.18
CA GLU A 209 -15.75 5.02 18.78
C GLU A 209 -15.79 4.90 20.33
N ASN A 210 -15.73 3.68 20.86
CA ASN A 210 -15.69 3.45 22.31
C ASN A 210 -14.42 4.02 22.96
N TYR A 211 -13.27 3.87 22.29
CA TYR A 211 -12.02 4.46 22.75
C TYR A 211 -12.02 5.98 22.64
N CYS A 212 -12.58 6.53 21.56
CA CYS A 212 -12.73 7.96 21.30
C CYS A 212 -13.49 8.64 22.45
N CYS A 213 -14.59 8.03 22.91
CA CYS A 213 -15.36 8.52 24.06
C CYS A 213 -14.55 8.57 25.37
N ALA A 214 -13.51 7.76 25.50
CA ALA A 214 -12.67 7.69 26.70
C ALA A 214 -11.37 8.50 26.59
N LEU A 215 -10.85 8.68 25.38
CA LEU A 215 -9.49 9.17 25.11
C LEU A 215 -9.45 10.39 24.18
N SER A 216 -10.61 10.93 23.81
CA SER A 216 -10.78 12.00 22.83
C SER A 216 -10.38 11.58 21.42
N ASN A 217 -9.12 11.75 21.01
CA ASN A 217 -8.70 11.48 19.63
C ASN A 217 -7.91 10.18 19.58
N VAL A 218 -8.37 9.23 18.77
CA VAL A 218 -7.75 7.90 18.64
C VAL A 218 -7.71 7.49 17.19
N TYR A 219 -6.86 6.52 16.87
CA TYR A 219 -6.88 5.88 15.57
C TYR A 219 -6.45 4.42 15.68
N THR A 220 -6.95 3.57 14.80
CA THR A 220 -6.40 2.22 14.59
C THR A 220 -5.68 2.15 13.25
N PHE A 221 -4.75 1.22 13.16
CA PHE A 221 -3.99 0.90 11.96
C PHE A 221 -3.77 -0.61 11.96
N GLY A 222 -4.66 -1.33 11.29
CA GLY A 222 -4.71 -2.78 11.37
C GLY A 222 -5.26 -3.43 10.09
N PRO A 223 -5.12 -4.76 9.98
CA PRO A 223 -5.69 -5.49 8.88
C PRO A 223 -7.22 -5.57 9.00
N THR A 224 -7.90 -5.50 7.86
CA THR A 224 -9.34 -5.71 7.70
C THR A 224 -9.58 -6.66 6.53
N PHE A 225 -10.77 -7.26 6.51
CA PHE A 225 -11.08 -8.37 5.63
C PHE A 225 -12.45 -8.20 4.99
N ARG A 226 -12.55 -8.51 3.69
CA ARG A 226 -13.84 -8.56 2.97
C ARG A 226 -13.96 -9.88 2.24
N ALA A 227 -15.06 -10.61 2.45
CA ALA A 227 -15.27 -11.92 1.85
C ALA A 227 -16.04 -11.86 0.52
N GLU A 228 -16.12 -10.68 -0.09
CA GLU A 228 -16.75 -10.49 -1.38
C GLU A 228 -16.04 -11.28 -2.48
N ASN A 229 -16.82 -11.93 -3.35
CA ASN A 229 -16.28 -12.67 -4.48
C ASN A 229 -15.98 -11.73 -5.66
N SER A 230 -15.11 -10.76 -5.41
CA SER A 230 -14.75 -9.68 -6.34
C SER A 230 -13.32 -9.85 -6.86
N HIS A 231 -13.17 -10.15 -8.15
CA HIS A 231 -11.88 -10.33 -8.81
C HIS A 231 -11.55 -9.16 -9.75
N THR A 232 -11.28 -8.00 -9.15
CA THR A 232 -10.91 -6.78 -9.89
C THR A 232 -9.45 -6.41 -9.64
N SER A 233 -8.94 -5.38 -10.32
CA SER A 233 -7.58 -4.88 -10.14
C SER A 233 -7.36 -4.05 -8.86
N ARG A 234 -8.43 -3.77 -8.10
CA ARG A 234 -8.41 -2.84 -6.95
C ARG A 234 -8.87 -3.46 -5.63
N HIS A 235 -9.56 -4.59 -5.67
CA HIS A 235 -10.11 -5.23 -4.47
C HIS A 235 -9.15 -6.31 -3.93
N LEU A 236 -9.01 -6.37 -2.61
CA LEU A 236 -8.26 -7.38 -1.87
C LEU A 236 -9.17 -7.94 -0.77
N ALA A 237 -9.08 -9.24 -0.53
CA ALA A 237 -9.79 -9.89 0.57
C ALA A 237 -9.17 -9.57 1.94
N GLU A 238 -7.89 -9.20 1.97
CA GLU A 238 -7.15 -8.73 3.14
C GLU A 238 -6.41 -7.44 2.76
N PHE A 239 -6.66 -6.38 3.50
CA PHE A 239 -6.01 -5.08 3.32
C PHE A 239 -5.81 -4.40 4.68
N TRP A 240 -5.17 -3.23 4.69
CA TRP A 240 -4.88 -2.50 5.92
C TRP A 240 -5.65 -1.19 5.91
N MET A 241 -6.39 -0.95 6.97
CA MET A 241 -7.16 0.28 7.19
C MET A 241 -6.49 1.14 8.25
N ILE A 242 -6.65 2.45 8.08
CA ILE A 242 -6.23 3.47 9.03
C ILE A 242 -7.50 4.25 9.35
N GLU A 243 -8.00 4.12 10.57
CA GLU A 243 -9.34 4.57 10.94
C GLU A 243 -9.20 5.51 12.16
N PRO A 244 -9.02 6.82 11.94
CA PRO A 244 -9.05 7.83 12.99
C PRO A 244 -10.49 8.14 13.43
N GLU A 245 -10.66 8.48 14.71
CA GLU A 245 -11.92 8.91 15.29
C GLU A 245 -11.66 10.10 16.22
N LEU A 246 -12.49 11.13 16.12
CA LEU A 246 -12.28 12.43 16.78
C LEU A 246 -13.48 12.78 17.66
N ALA A 247 -13.24 12.93 18.97
CA ALA A 247 -14.30 13.39 19.87
C ALA A 247 -14.58 14.88 19.66
N PHE A 248 -15.85 15.27 19.78
CA PHE A 248 -16.33 16.66 19.61
C PHE A 248 -16.14 17.25 18.21
N ALA A 249 -15.82 16.41 17.22
CA ALA A 249 -15.73 16.78 15.81
C ALA A 249 -17.09 16.73 15.11
N ASN A 250 -17.24 17.55 14.08
CA ASN A 250 -18.29 17.44 13.07
C ASN A 250 -17.69 17.11 11.70
N ILE A 251 -18.53 16.97 10.67
CA ILE A 251 -18.09 16.59 9.32
C ILE A 251 -17.06 17.55 8.71
N THR A 252 -17.06 18.83 9.10
CA THR A 252 -16.05 19.79 8.63
C THR A 252 -14.69 19.49 9.23
N ASP A 253 -14.64 19.17 10.53
CA ASP A 253 -13.40 18.81 11.22
C ASP A 253 -12.83 17.48 10.66
N ASP A 254 -13.72 16.54 10.31
CA ASP A 254 -13.34 15.27 9.69
C ASP A 254 -12.76 15.48 8.28
N MET A 255 -13.41 16.30 7.45
CA MET A 255 -12.87 16.70 6.14
C MET A 255 -11.53 17.43 6.25
N ASP A 256 -11.37 18.33 7.23
CA ASP A 256 -10.12 19.03 7.48
C ASP A 256 -9.01 18.04 7.90
N CYS A 257 -9.32 17.09 8.79
CA CYS A 257 -8.39 16.06 9.22
C CYS A 257 -7.94 15.16 8.06
N ALA A 258 -8.87 14.73 7.20
CA ALA A 258 -8.57 13.91 6.04
C ALA A 258 -7.66 14.62 5.02
N GLU A 259 -7.95 15.88 4.73
CA GLU A 259 -7.12 16.71 3.84
C GLU A 259 -5.71 16.91 4.41
N ASP A 260 -5.60 17.29 5.69
CA ASP A 260 -4.33 17.48 6.40
C ASP A 260 -3.49 16.20 6.41
N TYR A 261 -4.13 15.07 6.68
CA TYR A 261 -3.50 13.75 6.75
C TYR A 261 -2.90 13.35 5.40
N LEU A 262 -3.69 13.43 4.33
CA LEU A 262 -3.24 13.08 2.99
C LEU A 262 -2.11 13.98 2.51
N LYS A 263 -2.22 15.30 2.73
CA LYS A 263 -1.15 16.24 2.42
C LYS A 263 0.12 15.96 3.21
N TYR A 264 0.01 15.64 4.50
CA TYR A 264 1.16 15.27 5.32
C TYR A 264 1.86 14.03 4.78
N CYS A 265 1.12 12.96 4.48
CA CYS A 265 1.65 11.72 3.93
C CYS A 265 2.36 11.93 2.59
N VAL A 266 1.76 12.70 1.68
CA VAL A 266 2.37 13.02 0.37
C VAL A 266 3.65 13.82 0.58
N LYS A 267 3.63 14.86 1.42
CA LYS A 267 4.82 15.67 1.72
C LYS A 267 5.94 14.82 2.32
N TYR A 268 5.60 13.94 3.27
CA TYR A 268 6.56 13.05 3.91
C TYR A 268 7.24 12.13 2.90
N ALA A 269 6.46 11.50 1.99
CA ALA A 269 7.02 10.66 0.93
C ALA A 269 7.90 11.46 -0.05
N MET A 270 7.51 12.69 -0.40
CA MET A 270 8.32 13.57 -1.25
C MET A 270 9.66 13.94 -0.61
N ASP A 271 9.70 14.13 0.71
CA ASP A 271 10.91 14.49 1.44
C ASP A 271 11.84 13.28 1.67
N HIS A 272 11.28 12.10 1.94
CA HIS A 272 12.05 10.94 2.40
C HIS A 272 12.26 9.85 1.33
N ASN A 273 11.49 9.88 0.23
CA ASN A 273 11.51 8.85 -0.81
C ASN A 273 11.65 9.43 -2.22
N ARG A 274 12.26 10.62 -2.36
CA ARG A 274 12.36 11.29 -3.66
C ARG A 274 12.94 10.42 -4.77
N GLU A 275 14.00 9.65 -4.47
CA GLU A 275 14.61 8.74 -5.44
C GLU A 275 13.64 7.63 -5.91
N ASP A 276 12.80 7.11 -5.01
CA ASP A 276 11.77 6.12 -5.35
C ASP A 276 10.67 6.74 -6.23
N LEU A 277 10.23 7.96 -5.90
CA LEU A 277 9.21 8.70 -6.64
C LEU A 277 9.70 9.10 -8.03
N ASP A 278 10.94 9.57 -8.16
CA ASP A 278 11.56 9.88 -9.45
C ASP A 278 11.69 8.61 -10.32
N TRP A 279 11.97 7.46 -9.69
CA TRP A 279 11.95 6.18 -10.39
C TRP A 279 10.55 5.82 -10.90
N PHE A 280 9.50 6.01 -10.09
CA PHE A 280 8.12 5.80 -10.54
C PHE A 280 7.72 6.75 -11.67
N ASP A 281 8.09 8.03 -11.56
CA ASP A 281 7.81 9.04 -12.58
C ASP A 281 8.47 8.69 -13.93
N GLY A 282 9.73 8.25 -13.87
CA GLY A 282 10.49 7.88 -15.07
C GLY A 282 10.09 6.55 -15.70
N GLN A 283 9.69 5.55 -14.89
CA GLN A 283 9.52 4.16 -15.35
C GLN A 283 8.08 3.67 -15.39
N ILE A 284 7.15 4.26 -14.62
CA ILE A 284 5.80 3.74 -14.42
C ILE A 284 4.74 4.76 -14.85
N GLU A 285 4.75 5.97 -14.30
CA GLU A 285 3.73 6.99 -14.55
C GLU A 285 4.36 8.38 -14.66
N LYS A 286 4.62 8.82 -15.90
CA LYS A 286 5.16 10.16 -16.15
C LYS A 286 4.21 11.24 -15.64
N GLY A 287 4.75 12.20 -14.88
CA GLY A 287 3.98 13.29 -14.29
C GLY A 287 3.43 12.99 -12.90
N LEU A 288 3.76 11.84 -12.31
CA LEU A 288 3.42 11.49 -10.93
C LEU A 288 3.90 12.57 -9.96
N VAL A 289 5.17 12.98 -10.05
CA VAL A 289 5.75 13.96 -9.11
C VAL A 289 5.03 15.31 -9.22
N ALA A 290 4.77 15.78 -10.44
CA ALA A 290 4.03 17.02 -10.66
C ALA A 290 2.57 16.93 -10.14
N ARG A 291 1.93 15.76 -10.26
CA ARG A 291 0.59 15.52 -9.69
C ARG A 291 0.59 15.59 -8.17
N LEU A 292 1.62 15.03 -7.52
CA LEU A 292 1.79 15.13 -6.05
C LEU A 292 2.08 16.57 -5.60
N GLU A 293 2.90 17.31 -6.34
CA GLU A 293 3.15 18.74 -6.09
C GLU A 293 1.86 19.56 -6.17
N ASN A 294 1.03 19.31 -7.19
CA ASN A 294 -0.27 19.98 -7.34
C ASN A 294 -1.24 19.65 -6.18
N LEU A 295 -1.25 18.40 -5.69
CA LEU A 295 -2.06 17.99 -4.54
C LEU A 295 -1.68 18.79 -3.27
N LEU A 296 -0.40 19.09 -3.09
CA LEU A 296 0.08 19.88 -1.96
C LEU A 296 -0.18 21.38 -2.10
N ALA A 297 -0.26 21.89 -3.34
CA ALA A 297 -0.31 23.32 -3.61
C ALA A 297 -1.67 23.98 -3.31
N GLU A 298 -2.77 23.24 -3.47
CA GLU A 298 -4.13 23.80 -3.35
C GLU A 298 -4.96 23.09 -2.27
N PRO A 299 -5.92 23.81 -1.64
CA PRO A 299 -6.97 23.18 -0.86
C PRO A 299 -7.78 22.17 -1.70
N PHE A 300 -8.26 21.11 -1.06
CA PHE A 300 -9.15 20.16 -1.72
C PHE A 300 -10.46 20.84 -2.11
N GLY A 301 -11.03 20.45 -3.24
CA GLY A 301 -12.39 20.84 -3.58
C GLY A 301 -13.36 20.30 -2.54
N ARG A 302 -14.43 21.02 -2.24
CA ARG A 302 -15.53 20.51 -1.41
C ARG A 302 -16.83 20.76 -2.15
N VAL A 303 -17.65 19.73 -2.27
CA VAL A 303 -18.92 19.79 -3.01
C VAL A 303 -19.92 18.87 -2.32
N THR A 304 -21.16 19.33 -2.15
CA THR A 304 -22.19 18.42 -1.63
C THR A 304 -22.50 17.34 -2.66
N TYR A 305 -22.98 16.18 -2.23
CA TYR A 305 -23.45 15.13 -3.13
C TYR A 305 -24.48 15.66 -4.14
N THR A 306 -25.42 16.48 -3.67
CA THR A 306 -26.47 17.05 -4.53
C THR A 306 -25.86 17.94 -5.63
N GLU A 307 -24.93 18.83 -5.29
CA GLU A 307 -24.22 19.65 -6.27
C GLU A 307 -23.36 18.80 -7.22
N ALA A 308 -22.72 17.73 -6.71
CA ALA A 308 -21.94 16.82 -7.53
C ALA A 308 -22.83 16.12 -8.59
N ILE A 309 -24.02 15.65 -8.20
CA ILE A 309 -25.00 15.08 -9.13
C ILE A 309 -25.44 16.11 -10.18
N GLU A 310 -25.74 17.35 -9.78
CA GLU A 310 -26.12 18.41 -10.72
C GLU A 310 -25.02 18.71 -11.74
N ILE A 311 -23.77 18.77 -11.29
CA ILE A 311 -22.59 18.93 -12.15
C ILE A 311 -22.49 17.76 -13.13
N LEU A 312 -22.57 16.52 -12.64
CA LEU A 312 -22.41 15.33 -13.46
C LEU A 312 -23.55 15.15 -14.47
N ILE A 313 -24.79 15.49 -14.12
CA ILE A 313 -25.92 15.55 -15.07
C ILE A 313 -25.62 16.55 -16.19
N LYS A 314 -25.05 17.71 -15.86
CA LYS A 314 -24.68 18.74 -16.84
C LYS A 314 -23.54 18.29 -17.76
N GLU A 315 -22.57 17.54 -17.23
CA GLU A 315 -21.44 16.99 -17.99
C GLU A 315 -21.79 15.72 -18.79
N SER A 316 -22.89 15.03 -18.44
CA SER A 316 -23.30 13.75 -19.04
C SER A 316 -23.36 13.74 -20.58
N PRO A 317 -23.84 14.80 -21.28
CA PRO A 317 -23.86 14.85 -22.75
C PRO A 317 -22.48 14.76 -23.40
N THR A 318 -21.43 15.18 -22.69
CA THR A 318 -20.04 15.17 -23.17
C THR A 318 -19.20 14.05 -22.56
N ALA A 319 -19.55 13.61 -21.34
CA ALA A 319 -18.81 12.61 -20.59
C ALA A 319 -19.08 11.17 -21.05
N ASN A 320 -20.23 10.89 -21.66
CA ASN A 320 -20.65 9.55 -22.10
C ASN A 320 -20.56 8.49 -20.99
N PHE A 321 -21.07 8.79 -19.79
CA PHE A 321 -21.11 7.84 -18.68
C PHE A 321 -21.85 6.56 -19.06
N LEU A 322 -21.32 5.42 -18.64
CA LEU A 322 -21.96 4.12 -18.86
C LEU A 322 -23.19 3.95 -17.95
N VAL A 323 -23.10 4.45 -16.72
CA VAL A 323 -24.20 4.45 -15.78
C VAL A 323 -24.86 5.84 -15.75
N PRO A 324 -26.18 5.94 -15.98
CA PRO A 324 -26.89 7.20 -15.88
C PRO A 324 -26.73 7.83 -14.50
N VAL A 325 -26.55 9.15 -14.46
CA VAL A 325 -26.40 9.89 -13.21
C VAL A 325 -27.76 10.37 -12.72
N GLU A 326 -28.16 9.93 -11.54
CA GLU A 326 -29.41 10.34 -10.88
C GLU A 326 -29.23 10.53 -9.38
N TRP A 327 -30.02 11.42 -8.77
CA TRP A 327 -29.95 11.63 -7.33
C TRP A 327 -30.48 10.41 -6.57
N GLY A 328 -29.72 9.93 -5.60
CA GLY A 328 -30.02 8.73 -4.82
C GLY A 328 -29.16 7.52 -5.20
N MET A 329 -28.40 7.59 -6.29
CA MET A 329 -27.43 6.55 -6.64
C MET A 329 -26.11 6.74 -5.91
N ASP A 330 -25.36 5.66 -5.73
CA ASP A 330 -23.96 5.75 -5.35
C ASP A 330 -23.08 6.16 -6.55
N LEU A 331 -22.00 6.91 -6.30
CA LEU A 331 -21.14 7.38 -7.38
C LEU A 331 -20.22 6.25 -7.83
N ASN A 332 -20.35 5.83 -9.09
CA ASN A 332 -19.38 4.90 -9.67
C ASN A 332 -18.04 5.57 -9.92
N SER A 333 -16.97 4.77 -10.00
CA SER A 333 -15.61 5.25 -10.26
C SER A 333 -15.47 6.14 -11.51
N GLU A 334 -16.31 5.95 -12.54
CA GLU A 334 -16.32 6.85 -13.70
C GLU A 334 -16.80 8.27 -13.36
N HIS A 335 -17.79 8.40 -12.47
CA HIS A 335 -18.35 9.66 -12.00
C HIS A 335 -17.35 10.39 -11.09
N GLU A 336 -16.81 9.67 -10.10
CA GLU A 336 -15.82 10.19 -9.16
C GLU A 336 -14.61 10.76 -9.87
N ARG A 337 -14.04 9.97 -10.79
CA ARG A 337 -12.87 10.36 -11.57
C ARG A 337 -13.18 11.52 -12.49
N HIS A 338 -14.36 11.55 -13.12
CA HIS A 338 -14.73 12.69 -13.95
C HIS A 338 -14.82 13.98 -13.14
N LEU A 339 -15.45 13.93 -11.96
CA LEU A 339 -15.55 15.06 -11.06
C LEU A 339 -14.16 15.56 -10.63
N ALA A 340 -13.29 14.68 -10.13
CA ALA A 340 -11.96 15.05 -9.67
C ALA A 340 -10.99 15.46 -10.80
N GLU A 341 -10.99 14.74 -11.93
CA GLU A 341 -9.99 14.91 -13.01
C GLU A 341 -10.38 15.97 -14.06
N LYS A 342 -11.67 16.08 -14.41
CA LYS A 342 -12.13 16.92 -15.53
C LYS A 342 -12.76 18.22 -15.05
N VAL A 343 -13.60 18.15 -14.02
CA VAL A 343 -14.32 19.31 -13.50
C VAL A 343 -13.45 20.08 -12.51
N MET A 344 -13.10 19.45 -11.39
CA MET A 344 -12.43 20.10 -10.27
C MET A 344 -10.92 20.24 -10.49
N LYS A 345 -10.32 19.28 -11.22
CA LYS A 345 -8.88 19.20 -11.55
C LYS A 345 -7.98 19.20 -10.30
N LYS A 346 -8.52 18.72 -9.19
CA LYS A 346 -7.86 18.61 -7.88
C LYS A 346 -8.58 17.55 -7.03
N PRO A 347 -7.94 17.00 -5.98
CA PRO A 347 -8.64 16.14 -5.03
C PRO A 347 -9.88 16.85 -4.48
N THR A 348 -10.99 16.13 -4.40
CA THR A 348 -12.30 16.71 -4.11
C THR A 348 -13.03 15.86 -3.09
N ILE A 349 -13.51 16.48 -2.02
CA ILE A 349 -14.34 15.86 -1.02
C ILE A 349 -15.81 16.04 -1.42
N VAL A 350 -16.51 14.92 -1.60
CA VAL A 350 -17.97 14.90 -1.78
C VAL A 350 -18.60 14.61 -0.42
N TYR A 351 -19.57 15.41 0.02
CA TYR A 351 -20.17 15.24 1.35
C TYR A 351 -21.69 15.38 1.36
N ASN A 352 -22.34 14.93 2.44
CA ASN A 352 -23.81 14.90 2.60
C ASN A 352 -24.54 13.96 1.62
N TYR A 353 -24.17 12.68 1.63
CA TYR A 353 -24.79 11.63 0.80
C TYR A 353 -26.22 11.26 1.22
N PRO A 354 -27.05 10.69 0.33
CA PRO A 354 -28.37 10.16 0.67
C PRO A 354 -28.27 9.08 1.76
N LYS A 355 -29.18 9.13 2.74
CA LYS A 355 -29.16 8.21 3.89
C LYS A 355 -29.35 6.73 3.51
N ASP A 356 -30.09 6.47 2.44
CA ASP A 356 -30.50 5.11 2.05
C ASP A 356 -29.38 4.30 1.38
N ILE A 357 -28.26 4.94 1.03
CA ILE A 357 -27.10 4.29 0.37
C ILE A 357 -25.84 4.30 1.25
N LYS A 358 -25.94 4.74 2.50
CA LYS A 358 -24.82 4.83 3.43
C LYS A 358 -25.13 4.05 4.71
N ALA A 359 -24.08 3.79 5.51
CA ALA A 359 -24.18 2.93 6.68
C ALA A 359 -25.05 3.54 7.79
N PHE A 360 -25.63 2.66 8.62
CA PHE A 360 -26.61 3.00 9.65
C PHE A 360 -26.09 3.96 10.74
N TYR A 361 -24.77 4.03 10.94
CA TYR A 361 -24.15 4.84 12.00
C TYR A 361 -24.00 6.31 11.61
N MET A 362 -24.17 6.66 10.34
CA MET A 362 -23.93 8.03 9.87
C MET A 362 -25.00 8.99 10.37
N ARG A 363 -24.59 10.15 10.87
CA ARG A 363 -25.49 11.16 11.47
C ARG A 363 -26.46 11.71 10.41
N LEU A 364 -27.76 11.60 10.66
CA LEU A 364 -28.80 12.21 9.83
C LEU A 364 -28.69 13.75 9.86
N ASN A 365 -28.73 14.37 8.67
CA ASN A 365 -28.73 15.82 8.53
C ASN A 365 -30.13 16.41 8.80
N GLU A 366 -30.19 17.73 8.96
CA GLU A 366 -31.45 18.47 9.26
C GLU A 366 -32.49 18.38 8.13
N ASP A 367 -32.07 18.03 6.91
CA ASP A 367 -32.96 17.82 5.77
C ASP A 367 -33.72 16.48 5.80
N GLU A 368 -33.38 15.60 6.75
CA GLU A 368 -33.90 14.23 6.93
C GLU A 368 -33.74 13.30 5.71
N LYS A 369 -32.93 13.71 4.73
CA LYS A 369 -32.68 13.02 3.45
C LYS A 369 -31.25 12.56 3.32
N THR A 370 -30.30 13.36 3.81
CA THR A 370 -28.87 13.10 3.70
C THR A 370 -28.27 12.77 5.07
N VAL A 371 -27.09 12.15 5.06
CA VAL A 371 -26.28 11.88 6.24
C VAL A 371 -24.94 12.60 6.13
N ALA A 372 -24.34 12.95 7.26
CA ALA A 372 -23.02 13.58 7.35
C ALA A 372 -21.90 12.57 7.02
N ALA A 373 -21.87 12.15 5.76
CA ALA A 373 -20.85 11.30 5.15
C ALA A 373 -19.94 12.17 4.27
N MET A 374 -18.68 11.76 4.10
CA MET A 374 -17.77 12.35 3.14
C MET A 374 -16.86 11.30 2.51
N ASP A 375 -16.57 11.46 1.23
CA ASP A 375 -15.63 10.62 0.48
C ASP A 375 -14.58 11.54 -0.18
N VAL A 376 -13.29 11.22 -0.05
CA VAL A 376 -12.19 12.01 -0.65
C VAL A 376 -11.82 11.43 -2.00
N LEU A 377 -12.14 12.13 -3.08
CA LEU A 377 -11.88 11.67 -4.44
C LEU A 377 -10.54 12.21 -4.95
N ALA A 378 -9.60 11.32 -5.24
CA ALA A 378 -8.29 11.64 -5.80
C ALA A 378 -8.22 11.35 -7.32
N PRO A 379 -7.63 12.27 -8.12
CA PRO A 379 -7.42 12.06 -9.55
C PRO A 379 -6.67 10.75 -9.87
N GLY A 380 -7.21 9.96 -10.81
CA GLY A 380 -6.67 8.67 -11.25
C GLY A 380 -7.21 7.46 -10.50
N ILE A 381 -7.50 7.61 -9.20
CA ILE A 381 -7.93 6.50 -8.34
C ILE A 381 -9.43 6.53 -8.06
N GLY A 382 -10.05 7.68 -7.84
CA GLY A 382 -11.42 7.76 -7.31
C GLY A 382 -11.36 7.98 -5.80
N GLU A 383 -12.30 7.41 -5.06
CA GLU A 383 -12.21 7.28 -3.59
C GLU A 383 -10.86 6.70 -3.11
#